data_AF-B7QK85-F1
#
_entry.id   AF-B7QK85-F1
#
_cell.length_a   1.000
_cell.length_b   1.000
_cell.length_c   1.000
_cell.angle_alpha   90.00
_cell.angle_beta   90.00
_cell.angle_gamma   90.00
#
_symmetry.space_group_name_H-M   'P 1'
#
loop_
_entity.id
_entity.type
_entity.pdbx_description
1 polymer ?
#
loop_
_entity_poly.entity_id
_entity_poly.type
_entity_poly.pdbx_seq_one_letter_code
_entity_poly.pdbx_strand_id
1 'polypeptide(L)'
;SSYFDTACKPTPERGICKGFLDRWFFNVSSGACETFLYSGCGGNLNEYQSQWECEFACMGKSDFSNLHQIAQIDSSCITVSSNILICIH
;
A
#
# COMPACT_ATOMS: atom_id res chain seq x y z
N SER A 1 -0.61 2.00 -13.57
CA SER A 1 0.72 2.58 -13.79
C SER A 1 0.87 3.98 -13.19
N SER A 2 -0.12 4.87 -13.26
CA SER A 2 -0.03 6.25 -12.71
C SER A 2 0.25 6.33 -11.21
N TYR A 3 -0.32 5.41 -10.41
CA TYR A 3 -0.14 5.42 -8.96
C TYR A 3 1.32 5.20 -8.55
N PHE A 4 2.05 4.33 -9.24
CA PHE A 4 3.46 4.08 -8.96
C PHE A 4 4.32 5.34 -9.16
N ASP A 5 4.05 6.10 -10.24
CA ASP A 5 4.76 7.34 -10.52
C ASP A 5 4.55 8.42 -9.43
N THR A 6 3.44 8.35 -8.69
CA THR A 6 3.11 9.31 -7.62
C THR A 6 3.44 8.82 -6.21
N ALA A 7 3.34 7.52 -5.95
CA ALA A 7 3.42 6.94 -4.61
C ALA A 7 4.69 6.13 -4.35
N CYS A 8 5.41 5.68 -5.39
CA CYS A 8 6.57 4.81 -5.23
C CYS A 8 7.84 5.38 -5.84
N LYS A 9 7.71 6.14 -6.92
CA LYS A 9 8.83 6.72 -7.66
C LYS A 9 9.43 7.98 -7.05
N PRO A 10 8.65 8.91 -6.46
CA PRO A 10 9.22 10.14 -5.90
C PRO A 10 10.17 9.85 -4.74
N THR A 11 11.15 10.72 -4.53
CA THR A 11 11.97 10.69 -3.32
C THR A 11 11.11 11.02 -2.09
N PRO A 12 11.37 10.44 -0.92
CA PRO A 12 10.58 10.72 0.28
C PRO A 12 10.77 12.18 0.70
N GLU A 13 9.68 12.81 1.13
CA GLU A 13 9.70 14.19 1.58
C GLU A 13 9.41 14.28 3.07
N ARG A 14 10.37 14.87 3.81
CA ARG A 14 10.20 15.11 5.25
C ARG A 14 8.96 15.97 5.56
N GLY A 15 8.55 16.87 4.68
CA GLY A 15 7.48 17.83 4.94
C GLY A 15 7.90 19.01 5.82
N ILE A 16 6.96 19.89 6.14
CA ILE A 16 7.24 21.22 6.73
C ILE A 16 7.01 21.32 8.25
N CYS A 17 6.47 20.27 8.86
CA CYS A 17 6.20 20.24 10.29
C CYS A 17 7.49 20.00 11.10
N LYS A 18 7.37 19.84 12.42
CA LYS A 18 8.51 19.64 13.35
C LYS A 18 8.51 18.28 14.05
N GLY A 19 7.70 17.33 13.59
CA GLY A 19 7.68 15.97 14.09
C GLY A 19 8.91 15.15 13.67
N PHE A 20 9.05 14.00 14.32
CA PHE A 20 10.07 12.99 14.05
C PHE A 20 9.35 11.64 14.07
N LEU A 21 8.63 11.34 12.98
CA LEU A 21 7.89 10.10 12.82
C LEU A 21 8.68 9.18 11.88
N ASP A 22 8.98 7.97 12.34
CA ASP A 22 9.57 6.94 11.48
C ASP A 22 8.50 6.44 10.51
N ARG A 23 8.77 6.62 9.22
CA ARG A 23 7.88 6.23 8.12
C ARG A 23 8.65 5.45 7.09
N TRP A 24 7.92 4.73 6.26
CA TRP A 24 8.47 3.91 5.18
C TRP A 24 8.27 4.59 3.83
N PHE A 25 9.22 4.44 2.93
CA PHE A 25 9.13 4.86 1.55
C PHE A 25 9.76 3.81 0.65
N PHE A 26 9.31 3.73 -0.60
CA PHE A 26 9.93 2.87 -1.60
C PHE A 26 11.13 3.56 -2.23
N ASN A 27 12.30 2.94 -2.10
CA ASN A 27 13.51 3.38 -2.75
C ASN A 27 13.66 2.64 -4.08
N VAL A 28 13.41 3.35 -5.19
CA VAL A 28 13.52 2.78 -6.55
C VAL A 28 14.94 2.34 -6.91
N SER A 29 15.97 2.90 -6.26
CA SER A 29 17.37 2.55 -6.53
C SER A 29 17.78 1.24 -5.87
N SER A 30 17.35 0.99 -4.64
CA SER A 30 17.58 -0.29 -3.96
C SER A 30 16.50 -1.33 -4.29
N GLY A 31 15.34 -0.89 -4.80
CA GLY A 31 14.18 -1.74 -5.02
C GLY A 31 13.52 -2.23 -3.73
N ALA A 32 13.70 -1.50 -2.62
CA ALA A 32 13.25 -1.90 -1.29
C ALA A 32 12.50 -0.77 -0.57
N CYS A 33 11.70 -1.15 0.42
CA CYS A 33 11.09 -0.21 1.36
C CYS A 33 12.09 0.11 2.48
N GLU A 34 12.36 1.39 2.67
CA GLU A 34 13.34 1.91 3.63
C GLU A 34 12.67 2.94 4.55
N THR A 35 13.27 3.19 5.72
CA THR A 35 12.74 4.17 6.67
C THR A 35 13.29 5.58 6.44
N PHE A 36 12.46 6.58 6.66
CA PHE A 36 12.86 7.99 6.71
C PHE A 36 12.10 8.74 7.82
N LEU A 37 12.60 9.92 8.19
CA LEU A 37 11.94 10.79 9.16
C LEU A 37 10.93 11.70 8.47
N TYR A 38 9.65 11.49 8.75
CA TYR A 38 8.55 12.36 8.37
C TYR A 38 8.23 13.36 9.48
N SER A 39 7.96 14.60 9.08
CA SER A 39 7.67 15.69 10.00
C SER A 39 6.23 15.70 10.54
N GLY A 40 5.34 14.88 9.98
CA GLY A 40 3.94 14.78 10.38
C GLY A 40 2.96 15.63 9.57
N CYS A 41 3.43 16.46 8.64
CA CYS A 41 2.56 17.11 7.66
C CYS A 41 3.30 17.48 6.36
N GLY A 42 2.53 17.64 5.26
CA GLY A 42 3.06 17.91 3.94
C GLY A 42 3.66 16.65 3.31
N GLY A 43 4.73 16.81 2.52
CA GLY A 43 5.38 15.71 1.83
C GLY A 43 4.58 15.20 0.63
N ASN A 44 4.90 13.99 0.18
CA ASN A 44 4.28 13.35 -0.98
C ASN A 44 3.73 11.95 -0.62
N LEU A 45 3.19 11.22 -1.60
CA LEU A 45 2.53 9.94 -1.39
C LEU A 45 3.49 8.76 -1.17
N ASN A 46 4.80 8.95 -1.30
CA ASN A 46 5.80 7.93 -0.96
C ASN A 46 6.13 7.98 0.54
N GLU A 47 5.08 7.77 1.34
CA GLU A 47 5.09 7.79 2.80
C GLU A 47 4.08 6.77 3.31
N TYR A 48 4.55 5.79 4.07
CA TYR A 48 3.76 4.67 4.56
C TYR A 48 4.00 4.45 6.04
N GLN A 49 3.01 3.93 6.76
CA GLN A 49 3.11 3.76 8.20
C GLN A 49 3.88 2.49 8.58
N SER A 50 3.93 1.52 7.67
CA SER A 50 4.59 0.24 7.87
C SER A 50 5.33 -0.23 6.62
N GLN A 51 6.31 -1.11 6.81
CA GLN A 51 7.02 -1.76 5.72
C GLN A 51 6.05 -2.51 4.80
N TRP A 52 5.09 -3.23 5.38
CA TRP A 52 4.11 -4.02 4.64
C TRP A 52 3.25 -3.15 3.70
N GLU A 53 2.78 -1.98 4.16
CA GLU A 53 2.03 -1.05 3.31
C GLU A 53 2.84 -0.59 2.10
N CYS A 54 4.11 -0.23 2.32
CA CYS A 54 5.02 0.18 1.26
C CYS A 54 5.27 -0.94 0.25
N GLU A 55 5.59 -2.16 0.74
CA GLU A 55 5.88 -3.30 -0.13
C GLU A 55 4.64 -3.72 -0.93
N PHE A 56 3.47 -3.70 -0.30
CA PHE A 56 2.20 -3.97 -0.96
C PHE A 56 1.91 -2.95 -2.06
N ALA A 57 2.10 -1.65 -1.78
CA ALA A 57 1.85 -0.58 -2.73
C ALA A 57 2.82 -0.58 -3.92
N CYS A 58 4.11 -0.86 -3.68
CA CYS A 58 5.18 -0.58 -4.64
C CYS A 58 5.87 -1.80 -5.23
N MET A 59 5.86 -2.94 -4.54
CA MET A 59 6.53 -4.15 -5.00
C MET A 59 5.57 -5.17 -5.62
N GLY A 60 4.26 -4.92 -5.55
CA GLY A 60 3.26 -5.86 -6.03
C GLY A 60 3.36 -7.23 -5.34
N LYS A 61 3.98 -7.28 -4.14
CA LYS A 61 3.91 -8.43 -3.23
C LYS A 61 2.53 -8.48 -2.62
N SER A 62 1.56 -8.71 -3.48
CA SER A 62 0.40 -9.46 -3.10
C SER A 62 0.91 -10.87 -2.82
N ASP A 63 1.05 -11.24 -1.55
CA ASP A 63 0.90 -12.66 -1.17
C ASP A 63 -0.48 -13.19 -1.66
N PHE A 64 -1.35 -12.29 -2.11
CA PHE A 64 -2.57 -12.52 -2.85
C PHE A 64 -2.41 -12.74 -4.38
N SER A 65 -1.20 -12.82 -4.93
CA SER A 65 -1.00 -13.34 -6.30
C SER A 65 -1.38 -14.82 -6.41
N ASN A 66 -1.54 -15.53 -5.29
CA ASN A 66 -2.26 -16.81 -5.18
C ASN A 66 -3.65 -16.71 -4.49
N LEU A 67 -4.08 -15.53 -4.02
CA LEU A 67 -5.45 -15.32 -3.49
C LEU A 67 -6.39 -14.62 -4.49
N HIS A 68 -6.02 -14.50 -5.76
CA HIS A 68 -7.02 -14.37 -6.83
C HIS A 68 -7.99 -15.56 -6.90
N GLN A 69 -7.82 -16.59 -6.06
CA GLN A 69 -8.79 -17.66 -5.83
C GLN A 69 -9.52 -17.60 -4.47
N ILE A 70 -9.36 -16.53 -3.66
CA ILE A 70 -10.11 -16.41 -2.38
C ILE A 70 -10.77 -15.04 -2.15
N ALA A 71 -10.66 -14.08 -3.07
CA ALA A 71 -11.41 -12.82 -3.04
C ALA A 71 -12.59 -12.84 -4.03
N GLN A 72 -13.59 -13.70 -3.77
CA GLN A 72 -14.97 -13.51 -4.26
C GLN A 72 -15.89 -13.11 -3.10
N ILE A 73 -15.50 -12.09 -2.35
CA ILE A 73 -16.42 -11.47 -1.39
C ILE A 73 -16.39 -9.98 -1.65
N ASP A 74 -17.09 -9.60 -2.72
CA ASP A 74 -17.76 -8.31 -2.76
C ASP A 74 -18.47 -8.14 -1.41
N SER A 75 -18.23 -7.04 -0.70
CA SER A 75 -18.79 -6.79 0.64
C SER A 75 -20.33 -6.77 0.68
N SER A 76 -21.01 -6.96 -0.45
CA SER A 76 -22.46 -7.15 -0.55
C SER A 76 -22.91 -8.60 -0.82
N CYS A 77 -22.00 -9.56 -1.03
CA CYS A 77 -22.36 -10.94 -1.36
C CYS A 77 -21.74 -11.97 -0.41
N ILE A 78 -22.56 -12.80 0.22
CA ILE A 78 -22.11 -13.89 1.09
C ILE A 78 -21.97 -15.17 0.26
N THR A 79 -20.82 -15.85 0.40
CA THR A 79 -20.61 -17.21 -0.12
C THR A 79 -21.23 -18.22 0.85
N VAL A 80 -22.23 -18.99 0.41
CA VAL A 80 -22.87 -20.03 1.24
C VAL A 80 -22.51 -21.47 0.84
N SER A 81 -21.85 -21.66 -0.31
CA SER A 81 -21.12 -22.87 -0.65
C SER A 81 -20.22 -22.60 -1.86
N SER A 82 -19.34 -23.54 -2.23
CA SER A 82 -18.25 -23.40 -3.19
C SER A 82 -18.59 -22.80 -4.57
N ASN A 83 -19.85 -22.51 -4.91
CA ASN A 83 -20.25 -21.77 -6.11
C ASN A 83 -21.56 -20.96 -5.96
N ILE A 84 -22.03 -20.66 -4.74
CA ILE A 84 -23.27 -19.89 -4.53
C ILE A 84 -22.95 -18.57 -3.83
N LEU A 85 -23.11 -17.47 -4.57
CA LEU A 85 -23.10 -16.10 -4.06
C LEU A 85 -24.54 -15.62 -3.86
N ILE A 86 -24.89 -15.22 -2.64
CA ILE A 86 -26.11 -14.46 -2.38
C ILE A 86 -25.69 -13.00 -2.18
N CYS A 87 -26.02 -12.15 -3.15
CA CYS A 87 -25.82 -10.71 -3.06
C CYS A 87 -27.03 -10.05 -2.41
N ILE A 88 -26.83 -9.35 -1.30
CA ILE A 88 -27.88 -8.56 -0.64
C ILE A 88 -27.94 -7.23 -1.37
N HIS A 89 -28.92 -7.08 -2.26
CA HIS A 89 -29.63 -5.82 -2.43
C HIS A 89 -30.99 -5.96 -1.75
#